data_AF-A0A800GK00-F1
#
_entry.id   AF-A0A800GK00-F1
#
_cell.length_a   1.000
_cell.length_b   1.000
_cell.length_c   1.000
_cell.angle_alpha   90.00
_cell.angle_beta   90.00
_cell.angle_gamma   90.00
#
_symmetry.space_group_name_H-M   'P 1'
#
loop_
_entity.id
_entity.type
_entity.pdbx_description
1 polymer ?
#
loop_
_entity_poly.entity_id
_entity_poly.type
_entity_poly.pdbx_seq_one_letter_code
_entity_poly.pdbx_strand_id
1 'polypeptide(L)'
;NLTPGPFTFLLDATKEVPRRLQHPKKKTVGIRVPDNIVTQMILEELGEPLLSSTLILATQTEAETDPYEIREKLEHELDLIIDFGIIESRETTVIDCCADHKIEILRQGIGHAPMLDS
;
A
#
# COMPACT_ATOMS: atom_id res chain seq x y z
N ASN A 1 6.81 4.20 16.96
CA ASN A 1 7.08 3.09 16.01
C ASN A 1 6.49 3.44 14.66
N LEU A 2 7.14 3.04 13.56
CA LEU A 2 6.64 3.29 12.20
C LEU A 2 5.72 2.15 11.67
N THR A 3 5.69 1.01 12.37
CA THR A 3 4.85 -0.13 12.03
C THR A 3 4.18 -0.72 13.28
N PRO A 4 2.94 -1.25 13.15
CA PRO A 4 1.98 -1.01 12.06
C PRO A 4 1.66 0.48 11.87
N GLY A 5 1.35 0.91 10.64
CA GLY A 5 1.07 2.32 10.39
C GLY A 5 0.92 2.73 8.93
N PRO A 6 0.76 4.05 8.67
CA PRO A 6 0.55 4.60 7.34
C PRO A 6 1.87 4.88 6.60
N PHE A 7 2.79 3.93 6.64
CA PHE A 7 4.12 4.02 6.01
C PHE A 7 4.30 2.95 4.95
N THR A 8 4.93 3.33 3.84
CA THR A 8 5.41 2.42 2.80
C THR A 8 6.93 2.54 2.72
N PHE A 9 7.62 1.42 2.86
CA PHE A 9 9.08 1.35 2.79
C PHE A 9 9.50 0.86 1.42
N LEU A 10 10.35 1.62 0.73
CA LEU A 10 10.97 1.18 -0.51
C LEU A 10 12.27 0.44 -0.15
N LEU A 11 12.38 -0.81 -0.59
CA LEU A 11 13.51 -1.68 -0.29
C LEU A 11 14.07 -2.28 -1.58
N ASP A 12 15.33 -2.69 -1.56
CA ASP A 12 15.92 -3.49 -2.63
C ASP A 12 15.18 -4.83 -2.76
N ALA A 13 14.73 -5.17 -3.97
CA ALA A 13 14.06 -6.44 -4.19
C ALA A 13 15.08 -7.59 -4.16
N THR A 14 14.78 -8.62 -3.36
CA THR A 14 15.57 -9.85 -3.37
C THR A 14 15.18 -10.74 -4.55
N LYS A 15 15.91 -11.84 -4.74
CA LYS A 15 15.58 -12.86 -5.75
C LYS A 15 14.26 -13.59 -5.46
N GLU A 16 13.78 -13.53 -4.22
CA GLU A 16 12.53 -14.18 -3.77
C GLU A 16 11.30 -13.35 -4.16
N VAL A 17 11.45 -12.04 -4.39
CA VAL A 17 10.36 -11.17 -4.83
C VAL A 17 10.04 -11.47 -6.31
N PRO A 18 8.81 -11.87 -6.66
CA PRO A 18 8.44 -12.09 -8.07
C PRO A 18 8.69 -10.84 -8.92
N ARG A 19 9.29 -11.01 -10.11
CA ARG A 19 9.66 -9.89 -11.01
C ARG A 19 8.50 -8.92 -11.30
N ARG A 20 7.26 -9.43 -11.35
CA ARG A 20 6.04 -8.61 -11.58
C ARG A 20 5.75 -7.60 -10.46
N LEU A 21 6.29 -7.83 -9.25
CA LEU A 21 6.12 -6.95 -8.09
C LEU A 21 7.28 -5.97 -7.94
N GLN A 22 8.37 -6.18 -8.68
CA GLN A 22 9.53 -5.32 -8.63
C GLN A 22 9.33 -4.12 -9.54
N HIS A 23 9.77 -2.94 -9.09
CA HIS A 23 9.85 -1.79 -9.97
C HIS A 23 10.81 -2.11 -11.13
N PRO A 24 10.38 -2.05 -12.41
CA PRO A 24 11.10 -2.65 -13.53
C PRO A 24 12.48 -2.03 -13.78
N LYS A 25 12.65 -0.73 -13.48
CA LYS A 25 13.93 -0.03 -13.60
C LYS A 25 14.80 -0.09 -12.34
N LYS A 26 14.22 0.26 -11.18
CA LYS A 26 14.94 0.39 -9.90
C LYS A 26 15.23 -0.95 -9.21
N LYS A 27 14.52 -2.04 -9.56
CA LYS A 27 14.59 -3.34 -8.86
C LYS A 27 14.29 -3.23 -7.36
N THR A 28 13.36 -2.36 -7.02
CA THR A 28 12.89 -2.14 -5.65
C THR A 28 11.49 -2.69 -5.46
N VAL A 29 11.08 -2.89 -4.21
CA VAL A 29 9.73 -3.30 -3.81
C VAL A 29 9.23 -2.39 -2.70
N GLY A 30 7.96 -2.00 -2.78
CA GLY A 30 7.27 -1.26 -1.71
C GLY A 30 6.65 -2.24 -0.72
N ILE A 31 6.97 -2.10 0.57
CA ILE A 31 6.41 -2.92 1.65
C ILE A 31 5.66 -2.04 2.65
N ARG A 32 4.52 -2.52 3.14
CA ARG A 32 3.71 -1.85 4.17
C ARG A 32 3.30 -2.85 5.23
N VAL A 33 3.26 -2.38 6.49
CA VAL A 33 2.62 -3.08 7.61
C VAL A 33 1.43 -2.23 8.05
N PRO A 34 0.21 -2.48 7.53
CA PRO A 34 -0.92 -1.58 7.70
C PRO A 34 -1.53 -1.68 9.11
N ASP A 35 -1.85 -0.54 9.73
CA ASP A 35 -2.67 -0.51 10.95
C ASP A 35 -4.16 -0.49 10.60
N ASN A 36 -4.65 -1.60 10.03
CA ASN A 36 -6.07 -1.79 9.69
C ASN A 36 -6.49 -3.20 10.07
N ILE A 37 -7.50 -3.31 10.94
CA ILE A 37 -7.93 -4.59 11.53
C ILE A 37 -8.36 -5.60 10.45
N VAL A 38 -9.08 -5.16 9.42
CA VAL A 38 -9.54 -6.03 8.34
C VAL A 38 -8.35 -6.56 7.53
N THR A 39 -7.41 -5.70 7.17
CA THR A 39 -6.20 -6.12 6.45
C THR A 39 -5.35 -7.07 7.29
N GLN A 40 -5.21 -6.83 8.59
CA GLN A 40 -4.49 -7.73 9.49
C GLN A 40 -5.16 -9.10 9.57
N MET A 41 -6.48 -9.16 9.75
CA MET A 41 -7.23 -10.43 9.76
C MET A 41 -7.10 -11.20 8.44
N ILE A 42 -7.14 -10.51 7.29
CA ILE A 42 -6.94 -11.14 5.98
C ILE A 42 -5.53 -11.72 5.88
N LEU A 43 -4.50 -10.98 6.31
CA LEU A 43 -3.12 -11.46 6.30
C LEU A 43 -2.90 -12.65 7.24
N GLU A 44 -3.53 -12.63 8.41
CA GLU A 44 -3.49 -13.73 9.38
C GLU A 44 -4.11 -15.02 8.79
N GLU A 45 -5.26 -14.91 8.14
CA GLU A 45 -5.92 -16.05 7.50
C GLU A 45 -5.15 -16.55 6.26
N LEU A 46 -4.62 -15.61 5.47
CA LEU A 46 -3.92 -15.93 4.22
C LEU A 46 -2.56 -16.59 4.49
N GLY A 47 -1.87 -16.23 5.57
CA GLY A 47 -0.56 -16.79 5.95
C GLY A 47 0.60 -16.39 5.05
N GLU A 48 0.38 -15.47 4.10
CA GLU A 48 1.37 -14.95 3.16
C GLU A 48 1.14 -13.44 2.85
N PRO A 49 2.12 -12.73 2.25
CA PRO A 49 1.97 -11.31 1.93
C PRO A 49 0.86 -11.03 0.91
N LEU A 50 0.09 -9.98 1.16
CA LEU A 50 -0.94 -9.48 0.24
C LEU A 50 -0.37 -8.41 -0.70
N LEU A 51 -0.56 -8.59 -2.01
CA LEU A 51 -0.37 -7.51 -2.98
C LEU A 51 -1.63 -6.66 -3.06
N SER A 52 -1.49 -5.35 -2.86
CA SER A 52 -2.58 -4.40 -2.98
C SER A 52 -2.17 -3.19 -3.81
N SER A 53 -3.14 -2.60 -4.51
CA SER A 53 -3.04 -1.26 -5.11
C SER A 53 -4.22 -0.42 -4.64
N THR A 54 -4.07 0.90 -4.66
CA THR A 54 -5.22 1.80 -4.56
C THR A 54 -6.15 1.56 -5.75
N LEU A 55 -7.46 1.47 -5.50
CA LEU A 55 -8.47 1.27 -6.52
C LEU A 55 -8.75 2.60 -7.25
N ILE A 56 -7.88 2.95 -8.20
CA ILE A 56 -8.06 4.08 -9.10
C ILE A 56 -8.42 3.50 -10.48
N LEU A 57 -9.61 3.82 -10.98
CA LEU A 57 -10.05 3.35 -12.29
C LEU A 57 -9.25 4.03 -13.40
N ALA A 58 -9.11 3.38 -14.56
CA ALA A 58 -8.23 3.82 -15.64
C ALA A 58 -8.48 5.25 -16.16
N THR A 59 -9.70 5.77 -16.01
CA THR A 59 -10.11 7.11 -16.43
C THR A 59 -10.21 8.11 -15.28
N GLN A 60 -9.88 7.69 -14.07
CA GLN A 60 -10.02 8.50 -12.85
C GLN A 60 -8.65 8.87 -12.27
N THR A 61 -8.62 9.97 -11.53
CA THR A 61 -7.45 10.40 -10.76
C THR A 61 -7.60 10.13 -9.27
N GLU A 62 -8.84 9.98 -8.81
CA GLU A 62 -9.18 9.72 -7.42
C GLU A 62 -9.50 8.24 -7.21
N ALA A 63 -9.31 7.78 -5.97
CA ALA A 63 -9.62 6.42 -5.61
C ALA A 63 -11.12 6.27 -5.35
N GLU A 64 -11.66 5.13 -5.71
CA GLU A 64 -12.99 4.71 -5.30
C GLU A 64 -12.98 4.40 -3.79
N THR A 65 -13.95 4.95 -3.05
CA THR A 65 -13.98 4.87 -1.57
C THR A 65 -15.32 4.40 -1.00
N ASP A 66 -16.40 4.52 -1.76
CA ASP A 66 -17.74 4.07 -1.37
C ASP A 66 -17.95 2.61 -1.83
N PRO A 67 -18.17 1.66 -0.90
CA PRO A 67 -18.37 0.25 -1.24
C PRO A 67 -19.63 0.00 -2.09
N TYR A 68 -20.66 0.83 -1.99
CA TYR A 68 -21.88 0.71 -2.81
C TYR A 68 -21.61 1.15 -4.25
N GLU A 69 -20.88 2.25 -4.45
CA GLU A 69 -20.46 2.68 -5.79
C GLU A 69 -19.49 1.69 -6.43
N ILE A 70 -18.53 1.17 -5.63
CA ILE A 70 -17.59 0.14 -6.08
C ILE A 70 -18.37 -1.09 -6.56
N ARG A 71 -19.37 -1.53 -5.80
CA ARG A 71 -20.23 -2.66 -6.18
C ARG A 71 -20.97 -2.38 -7.47
N GLU A 72 -21.67 -1.25 -7.58
CA GLU A 72 -22.41 -0.89 -8.80
C GLU A 72 -21.52 -0.90 -10.05
N LYS A 73 -20.27 -0.44 -9.92
CA LYS A 73 -19.32 -0.36 -11.03
C LYS A 73 -18.63 -1.70 -11.34
N LEU A 74 -18.33 -2.52 -10.33
CA LEU A 74 -17.34 -3.60 -10.44
C LEU A 74 -17.80 -4.97 -9.91
N GLU A 75 -19.06 -5.15 -9.48
CA GLU A 75 -19.49 -6.44 -8.89
C GLU A 75 -19.35 -7.66 -9.82
N HIS A 76 -19.22 -7.45 -11.12
CA HIS A 76 -18.98 -8.51 -12.11
C HIS A 76 -17.49 -8.72 -12.44
N GLU A 77 -16.63 -7.78 -12.04
CA GLU A 77 -15.18 -7.80 -12.29
C GLU A 77 -14.37 -8.21 -11.05
N LEU A 78 -15.01 -8.23 -9.87
CA LEU A 78 -14.39 -8.56 -8.59
C LEU A 78 -15.01 -9.82 -8.00
N ASP A 79 -14.16 -10.74 -7.52
CA ASP A 79 -14.62 -11.94 -6.81
C ASP A 79 -15.25 -11.62 -5.45
N LEU A 80 -14.78 -10.55 -4.79
CA LEU A 80 -15.20 -10.17 -3.45
C LEU A 80 -15.07 -8.66 -3.21
N ILE A 81 -16.08 -8.09 -2.55
CA ILE A 81 -16.05 -6.74 -1.99
C ILE A 81 -16.28 -6.85 -0.49
N ILE A 82 -15.38 -6.28 0.31
CA ILE A 82 -15.49 -6.23 1.77
C ILE A 82 -15.92 -4.82 2.16
N ASP A 83 -17.18 -4.68 2.56
CA ASP A 83 -17.77 -3.42 2.99
C ASP A 83 -17.45 -3.15 4.47
N PHE A 84 -16.78 -2.02 4.73
CA PHE A 84 -16.53 -1.50 6.07
C PHE A 84 -16.90 0.00 6.17
N GLY A 85 -17.85 0.44 5.34
CA GLY A 85 -18.20 1.84 5.13
C GLY A 85 -17.22 2.59 4.22
N ILE A 86 -17.46 3.90 4.09
CA ILE A 86 -16.65 4.78 3.25
C ILE A 86 -15.29 5.03 3.91
N ILE A 87 -14.22 4.71 3.19
CA ILE A 87 -12.84 4.92 3.64
C ILE A 87 -12.17 5.95 2.75
N GLU A 88 -11.94 7.15 3.28
CA GLU A 88 -11.22 8.19 2.55
C GLU A 88 -9.83 7.70 2.12
N SER A 89 -9.50 7.92 0.85
CA SER A 89 -8.17 7.64 0.33
C SER A 89 -7.17 8.65 0.90
N ARG A 90 -6.18 8.13 1.62
CA ARG A 90 -5.09 8.94 2.19
C ARG A 90 -3.76 8.29 1.85
N GLU A 91 -2.85 9.08 1.30
CA GLU A 91 -1.54 8.58 0.91
C GLU A 91 -0.69 8.22 2.13
N THR A 92 -0.01 7.07 2.03
CA THR A 92 1.03 6.70 2.98
C THR A 92 2.27 7.54 2.77
N THR A 93 3.03 7.71 3.84
CA THR A 93 4.38 8.29 3.77
C THR A 93 5.34 7.25 3.20
N VAL A 94 6.07 7.62 2.16
CA VAL A 94 7.00 6.73 1.48
C VAL A 94 8.40 7.03 1.96
N ILE A 95 9.07 6.04 2.53
CA ILE A 95 10.43 6.15 3.05
C ILE A 95 11.34 5.28 2.17
N ASP A 96 12.41 5.86 1.63
CA ASP A 96 13.47 5.11 0.98
C ASP A 96 14.34 4.41 2.02
N CYS A 97 14.54 3.11 1.87
CA CYS A 97 15.39 2.28 2.72
C CYS A 97 16.32 1.38 1.89
N CYS A 98 16.57 1.73 0.62
CA CYS A 98 17.51 0.98 -0.23
C CYS A 98 18.95 1.15 0.26
N ALA A 99 19.77 0.10 0.17
CA ALA A 99 21.04 -0.02 0.88
C ALA A 99 22.09 1.06 0.51
N ASP A 100 22.04 1.55 -0.72
CA ASP A 100 22.99 2.56 -1.24
C ASP A 100 22.51 4.01 -1.01
N HIS A 101 21.34 4.19 -0.41
CA HIS A 101 20.72 5.50 -0.21
C HIS A 101 20.65 5.88 1.28
N LYS A 102 20.69 7.18 1.57
CA LYS A 102 20.36 7.67 2.90
C LYS A 102 18.87 7.40 3.14
N ILE A 103 18.49 6.93 4.33
CA ILE A 103 17.09 6.81 4.71
C ILE A 103 16.45 8.19 4.65
N GLU A 104 15.44 8.35 3.79
CA GLU A 104 14.78 9.64 3.56
C GLU A 104 13.31 9.48 3.18
N ILE A 105 12.54 10.53 3.42
CA ILE A 105 11.13 10.59 3.02
C ILE A 105 11.06 11.02 1.55
N LEU A 106 10.61 10.11 0.68
CA LEU A 106 10.38 10.39 -0.74
C LEU A 106 9.04 11.09 -1.00
N ARG A 107 8.04 10.79 -0.17
CA ARG A 107 6.72 11.41 -0.21
C ARG A 107 6.16 11.50 1.19
N GLN A 108 5.80 12.71 1.61
CA GLN A 108 5.07 12.91 2.86
C GLN A 108 3.58 12.58 2.65
N GLY A 109 3.06 11.65 3.44
CA GLY A 109 1.63 11.31 3.51
C GLY A 109 1.09 11.58 4.91
N ILE A 110 0.13 10.78 5.38
CA ILE A 110 -0.43 10.94 6.73
C ILE A 110 0.45 10.42 7.87
N GLY A 111 1.56 9.74 7.54
CA GLY A 111 2.51 9.22 8.51
C GLY A 111 3.57 10.26 8.87
N HIS A 112 3.61 10.69 10.12
CA HIS A 112 4.64 11.62 10.58
C HIS A 112 5.85 10.87 11.14
N ALA A 113 7.04 11.15 10.60
CA ALA A 113 8.30 10.54 11.04
C ALA A 113 9.34 11.62 11.42
N PRO A 114 9.17 12.34 12.55
CA PRO A 114 10.01 13.48 12.91
C PRO A 114 11.51 13.17 13.06
N MET A 115 11.85 11.91 13.34
CA MET A 115 13.25 11.48 13.43
C MET A 115 13.96 11.41 12.06
N LEU A 116 13.21 11.52 10.96
CA LEU A 116 13.74 11.60 9.59
C LEU A 116 13.64 13.02 9.02
N ASP A 117 13.04 13.96 9.75
CA ASP A 117 13.06 15.38 9.39
C ASP A 117 14.51 15.86 9.51
N SER A 118 15.03 16.43 8.42
CA SER A 118 16.41 16.93 8.34
C SER A 118 16.58 18.31 8.99
#